data_AF-A0A8H6H7R3-F1
#
_entry.id   AF-A0A8H6H7R3-F1
#
_cell.length_a   1.000
_cell.length_b   1.000
_cell.length_c   1.000
_cell.angle_alpha   90.00
_cell.angle_beta   90.00
_cell.angle_gamma   90.00
#
_symmetry.space_group_name_H-M   'P 1'
#
loop_
_entity.id
_entity.type
_entity.pdbx_description
1 polymer ?
#
loop_
_entity_poly.entity_id
_entity_poly.type
_entity_poly.pdbx_seq_one_letter_code
_entity_poly.pdbx_strand_id
1 'polypeptide(L)'
;MPGRDDDELRRMTDALDRLFFHRCIGGLKSMPLMTCLLLASPHPYDTHSRPFGPLQEKTSMDRYLVYMKHFLSYCLSVLSLEEEVLFADHGFRFTHAQRVGLEQLWAHLQDEEQSSKGLQEQILQILADFWMQRLDGDPFASPLWHFVGMLGINGETGQLLVTND
;
A
#
# COMPACT_ATOMS: atom_id res chain seq x y z
N MET A 1 16.96 15.79 -16.39
CA MET A 1 17.55 14.45 -16.21
C MET A 1 16.61 13.72 -15.28
N PRO A 2 16.09 12.53 -15.60
CA PRO A 2 15.42 11.72 -14.59
C PRO A 2 16.41 11.52 -13.43
N GLY A 3 15.98 11.87 -12.22
CA GLY A 3 16.81 11.93 -11.02
C GLY A 3 17.16 10.55 -10.51
N ARG A 4 18.20 10.44 -9.68
CA ARG A 4 18.57 9.20 -8.98
C ARG A 4 17.36 8.60 -8.25
N ASP A 5 16.59 9.46 -7.57
CA ASP A 5 15.32 9.12 -6.91
C ASP A 5 14.29 8.43 -7.85
N ASP A 6 14.30 8.75 -9.16
CA ASP A 6 13.39 8.12 -10.13
C ASP A 6 13.75 6.63 -10.34
N ASP A 7 15.03 6.27 -10.25
CA ASP A 7 15.47 4.88 -10.38
C ASP A 7 15.11 4.05 -9.14
N GLU A 8 15.20 4.63 -7.94
CA GLU A 8 14.79 3.97 -6.70
C GLU A 8 13.26 3.79 -6.63
N LEU A 9 12.50 4.82 -6.98
CA LEU A 9 11.05 4.72 -7.08
C LEU A 9 10.63 3.70 -8.14
N ARG A 10 11.30 3.66 -9.30
CA ARG A 10 11.04 2.63 -10.31
C ARG A 10 11.29 1.22 -9.77
N ARG A 11 12.41 0.99 -9.08
CA ARG A 11 12.72 -0.30 -8.42
C ARG A 11 11.62 -0.71 -7.44
N MET A 12 11.14 0.22 -6.62
CA MET A 12 10.03 -0.02 -5.70
C MET A 12 8.76 -0.43 -6.47
N THR A 13 8.40 0.30 -7.53
CA THR A 13 7.20 0.01 -8.31
C THR A 13 7.26 -1.35 -9.02
N ASP A 14 8.43 -1.73 -9.54
CA ASP A 14 8.65 -3.04 -10.16
C ASP A 14 8.58 -4.17 -9.13
N ALA A 15 9.12 -3.96 -7.94
CA ALA A 15 9.04 -4.90 -6.84
C ALA A 15 7.59 -5.10 -6.38
N LEU A 16 6.81 -4.01 -6.33
CA LEU A 16 5.38 -4.06 -5.99
C LEU A 16 4.58 -4.81 -7.07
N ASP A 17 4.87 -4.63 -8.36
CA ASP A 17 4.25 -5.40 -9.45
C ASP A 17 4.49 -6.91 -9.29
N ARG A 18 5.75 -7.28 -9.03
CA ARG A 18 6.13 -8.69 -8.84
C ARG A 18 5.47 -9.27 -7.59
N LEU A 19 5.50 -8.53 -6.47
CA LEU A 19 4.83 -8.93 -5.23
C LEU A 19 3.34 -9.20 -5.49
N PHE A 20 2.64 -8.22 -6.08
CA PHE A 20 1.21 -8.31 -6.27
C PHE A 20 0.81 -9.42 -7.25
N PHE A 21 1.32 -9.40 -8.48
CA PHE A 21 0.86 -10.35 -9.51
C PHE A 21 1.41 -11.76 -9.32
N HIS A 22 2.69 -11.91 -8.97
CA HIS A 22 3.30 -13.24 -8.89
C HIS A 22 3.07 -13.90 -7.54
N ARG A 23 3.16 -13.14 -6.44
CA ARG A 23 3.09 -13.71 -5.09
C ARG A 23 1.68 -13.66 -4.52
N CYS A 24 1.02 -12.49 -4.52
CA CYS A 24 -0.33 -12.37 -3.98
C CYS A 24 -1.37 -13.07 -4.89
N ILE A 25 -1.52 -12.63 -6.14
CA ILE A 25 -2.49 -13.22 -7.07
C ILE A 25 -2.11 -14.65 -7.46
N GLY A 26 -0.83 -14.93 -7.66
CA GLY A 26 -0.34 -16.29 -7.90
C GLY A 26 -0.61 -17.23 -6.72
N GLY A 27 -0.36 -16.78 -5.49
CA GLY A 27 -0.61 -17.55 -4.26
C GLY A 27 -2.09 -17.87 -4.03
N LEU A 28 -3.00 -16.94 -4.36
CA LEU A 28 -4.45 -17.18 -4.29
C LEU A 28 -4.90 -18.39 -5.12
N LYS A 29 -4.26 -18.66 -6.26
CA LYS A 29 -4.59 -19.84 -7.10
C LYS A 29 -4.29 -21.17 -6.41
N SER A 30 -3.33 -21.18 -5.49
CA SER A 30 -2.96 -22.37 -4.70
C SER A 30 -3.65 -22.45 -3.34
N MET A 31 -4.44 -21.43 -2.98
CA MET A 31 -5.05 -21.36 -1.66
C MET A 31 -6.25 -22.32 -1.55
N PRO A 32 -6.41 -23.07 -0.44
CA PRO A 32 -7.56 -23.93 -0.25
C PRO A 32 -8.88 -23.16 -0.31
N LEU A 33 -9.91 -23.76 -0.92
CA LEU A 33 -11.23 -23.13 -1.08
C LEU A 33 -11.79 -22.63 0.26
N MET A 34 -11.70 -23.44 1.32
CA MET A 34 -12.19 -23.06 2.64
C MET A 34 -11.51 -21.80 3.18
N THR A 35 -10.20 -21.65 2.97
CA THR A 35 -9.48 -20.43 3.36
C THR A 35 -9.99 -19.23 2.57
N CYS A 36 -10.22 -19.37 1.27
CA CYS A 36 -10.77 -18.27 0.45
C CYS A 36 -12.20 -17.89 0.87
N LEU A 37 -13.04 -18.85 1.28
CA LEU A 37 -14.39 -18.58 1.76
C LEU A 37 -14.39 -17.88 3.13
N LEU A 38 -13.45 -18.22 4.01
CA LEU A 38 -13.25 -17.53 5.29
C LEU A 38 -12.74 -16.10 5.08
N LEU A 39 -11.76 -15.90 4.19
CA LEU A 39 -11.20 -14.57 3.91
C LEU A 39 -12.21 -13.60 3.28
N ALA A 40 -13.20 -14.10 2.53
CA ALA A 40 -14.25 -13.27 1.96
C ALA A 40 -15.33 -12.86 2.98
N SER A 41 -15.32 -13.44 4.18
CA SER A 41 -16.31 -13.13 5.21
C SER A 41 -15.86 -11.93 6.06
N PRO A 42 -16.75 -10.96 6.32
CA PRO A 42 -16.48 -9.92 7.31
C PRO A 42 -16.56 -10.44 8.75
N HIS A 43 -17.10 -11.66 8.97
CA HIS A 43 -17.22 -12.29 10.28
C HIS A 43 -16.16 -13.40 10.44
N PRO A 44 -15.36 -13.39 11.53
CA PRO A 44 -14.17 -14.24 11.66
C PRO A 44 -14.47 -15.74 11.76
N TYR A 45 -15.71 -16.14 12.03
CA TYR A 45 -16.12 -17.52 12.23
C TYR A 45 -17.08 -18.05 11.15
N ASP A 46 -17.48 -17.21 10.20
CA ASP A 46 -18.42 -17.58 9.14
C ASP A 46 -17.72 -17.65 7.80
N THR A 47 -18.23 -18.52 6.91
CA THR A 47 -17.81 -18.54 5.50
C THR A 47 -18.72 -17.66 4.66
N HIS A 48 -18.12 -16.99 3.68
CA HIS A 48 -18.89 -16.33 2.63
C HIS A 48 -19.35 -17.34 1.57
N SER A 49 -20.43 -17.03 0.84
CA SER A 49 -20.96 -17.91 -0.23
C SER A 49 -20.09 -17.94 -1.49
N ARG A 50 -19.21 -16.95 -1.64
CA ARG A 50 -18.28 -16.79 -2.78
C ARG A 50 -16.86 -16.67 -2.26
N PRO A 51 -15.87 -17.32 -2.89
CA PRO A 51 -14.48 -17.27 -2.44
C PRO A 51 -13.88 -15.88 -2.66
N PHE A 52 -12.98 -15.48 -1.77
CA PHE A 52 -12.06 -14.37 -1.99
C PHE A 52 -11.18 -14.69 -3.20
N GLY A 53 -11.00 -13.72 -4.08
CA GLY A 53 -10.27 -13.94 -5.32
C GLY A 53 -9.88 -12.64 -6.01
N PRO A 54 -9.07 -12.73 -7.08
CA PRO A 54 -8.71 -11.58 -7.89
C PRO A 54 -9.94 -10.95 -8.53
N LEU A 55 -9.84 -9.65 -8.84
CA LEU A 55 -10.82 -9.01 -9.71
C LEU A 55 -10.76 -9.66 -11.10
N GLN A 56 -11.92 -9.79 -11.74
CA GLN A 56 -12.04 -10.42 -13.05
C GLN A 56 -11.25 -9.66 -14.13
N GLU A 57 -11.29 -8.33 -14.08
CA GLU A 57 -10.63 -7.43 -15.03
C GLU A 57 -9.21 -7.10 -14.55
N LYS A 58 -8.20 -7.48 -15.33
CA LYS A 58 -6.80 -7.12 -15.05
C LYS A 58 -6.62 -5.60 -14.98
N THR A 59 -7.30 -4.86 -15.84
CA THR A 59 -7.27 -3.39 -15.88
C THR A 59 -7.76 -2.76 -14.57
N SER A 60 -8.68 -3.40 -13.85
CA SER A 60 -9.09 -2.97 -12.51
C SER A 60 -7.99 -3.22 -11.48
N MET A 61 -7.34 -4.38 -11.51
CA MET A 61 -6.21 -4.67 -10.63
C MET A 61 -5.03 -3.72 -10.88
N ASP A 62 -4.68 -3.46 -12.14
CA ASP A 62 -3.63 -2.51 -12.52
C ASP A 62 -3.94 -1.11 -11.95
N ARG A 63 -5.19 -0.65 -12.05
CA ARG A 63 -5.61 0.64 -11.48
C ARG A 63 -5.43 0.71 -9.96
N TYR A 64 -5.88 -0.30 -9.23
CA TYR A 64 -5.68 -0.32 -7.77
C TYR A 64 -4.20 -0.38 -7.39
N LEU A 65 -3.41 -1.12 -8.16
CA LEU A 65 -1.96 -1.20 -7.93
C LEU A 65 -1.26 0.14 -8.17
N VAL A 66 -1.70 0.93 -9.16
CA VAL A 66 -1.21 2.30 -9.38
C VAL A 66 -1.44 3.17 -8.14
N TYR A 67 -2.60 3.10 -7.49
CA TYR A 67 -2.83 3.84 -6.26
C TYR A 67 -1.87 3.42 -5.14
N MET A 68 -1.58 2.12 -5.01
CA MET A 68 -0.61 1.64 -4.02
C MET A 68 0.83 2.09 -4.33
N LYS A 69 1.21 2.15 -5.61
CA LYS A 69 2.50 2.70 -6.04
C LYS A 69 2.61 4.17 -5.66
N HIS A 70 1.61 4.97 -6.02
CA HIS A 70 1.59 6.39 -5.68
C HIS A 70 1.58 6.62 -4.16
N PHE A 71 0.85 5.79 -3.40
CA PHE A 71 0.85 5.87 -1.95
C PHE A 71 2.24 5.67 -1.35
N LEU A 72 2.94 4.59 -1.73
CA LEU A 72 4.29 4.33 -1.21
C LEU A 72 5.30 5.39 -1.69
N SER A 73 5.21 5.84 -2.95
CA SER A 73 6.04 6.94 -3.46
C SER A 73 5.80 8.22 -2.67
N TYR A 74 4.54 8.54 -2.36
CA TYR A 74 4.18 9.68 -1.52
C TYR A 74 4.78 9.55 -0.13
N CYS A 75 4.62 8.40 0.54
CA CYS A 75 5.22 8.15 1.86
C CYS A 75 6.74 8.34 1.88
N LEU A 76 7.45 7.88 0.83
CA LEU A 76 8.90 8.09 0.70
C LEU A 76 9.25 9.55 0.45
N SER A 77 8.44 10.28 -0.34
CA SER A 77 8.69 11.70 -0.63
C SER A 77 8.58 12.60 0.61
N VAL A 78 7.71 12.27 1.55
CA VAL A 78 7.52 13.02 2.80
C VAL A 78 8.33 12.46 3.98
N LEU A 79 9.05 11.35 3.79
CA LEU A 79 9.79 10.66 4.85
C LEU A 79 10.87 11.54 5.49
N SER A 80 11.51 12.39 4.69
CA SER A 80 12.60 13.27 5.11
C SER A 80 12.13 14.49 5.92
N LEU A 81 10.83 14.77 5.95
CA LEU A 81 10.27 15.86 6.74
C LEU A 81 10.40 15.58 8.23
N GLU A 82 10.63 16.65 9.00
CA GLU A 82 10.52 16.61 10.46
C GLU A 82 9.06 16.30 10.85
N GLU A 83 8.86 15.63 11.99
CA GLU A 83 7.54 15.13 12.39
C GLU A 83 6.51 16.25 12.56
N GLU A 84 6.95 17.40 13.10
CA GLU A 84 6.12 18.59 13.26
C GLU A 84 5.71 19.21 11.92
N VAL A 85 6.62 19.21 10.94
CA VAL A 85 6.36 19.73 9.58
C VAL A 85 5.42 18.79 8.84
N LEU A 86 5.69 17.48 8.89
CA LEU A 86 4.82 16.46 8.33
C LEU A 86 3.40 16.57 8.88
N PHE A 87 3.27 16.74 10.19
CA PHE A 87 1.96 16.87 10.82
C PHE A 87 1.26 18.18 10.45
N ALA A 88 1.97 19.30 10.38
CA ALA A 88 1.40 20.59 10.01
C ALA A 88 0.89 20.61 8.55
N ASP A 89 1.67 20.04 7.63
CA ASP A 89 1.40 20.13 6.20
C ASP A 89 0.50 18.97 5.69
N HIS A 90 0.56 17.80 6.33
CA HIS A 90 -0.14 16.60 5.89
C HIS A 90 -1.10 16.00 6.93
N GLY A 91 -1.15 16.52 8.15
CA GLY A 91 -2.17 16.14 9.14
C GLY A 91 -2.05 14.73 9.73
N PHE A 92 -0.96 14.00 9.47
CA PHE A 92 -0.70 12.69 10.06
C PHE A 92 0.71 12.57 10.62
N ARG A 93 0.94 11.52 11.40
CA ARG A 93 2.27 11.08 11.83
C ARG A 93 2.44 9.62 11.45
N PHE A 94 3.63 9.25 10.98
CA PHE A 94 3.96 7.84 10.87
C PHE A 94 4.07 7.23 12.26
N THR A 95 3.58 6.01 12.43
CA THR A 95 3.97 5.23 13.61
C THR A 95 5.47 4.93 13.56
N HIS A 96 6.06 4.61 14.71
CA HIS A 96 7.48 4.24 14.76
C HIS A 96 7.80 3.07 13.79
N ALA A 97 6.93 2.05 13.74
CA ALA A 97 7.09 0.92 12.83
C ALA A 97 7.03 1.34 11.35
N GLN A 98 6.06 2.18 10.99
CA GLN A 98 5.93 2.70 9.62
C GLN A 98 7.17 3.50 9.20
N ARG A 99 7.66 4.40 10.07
CA ARG A 99 8.85 5.22 9.78
C ARG A 99 10.10 4.36 9.62
N VAL A 100 10.36 3.46 10.55
CA VAL A 100 11.51 2.54 10.48
C VAL A 100 11.43 1.66 9.23
N GLY A 101 10.24 1.12 8.92
CA GLY A 101 10.02 0.32 7.72
C GLY A 101 10.33 1.10 6.43
N LEU A 102 9.84 2.34 6.33
CA LEU A 102 10.09 3.22 5.18
C LEU A 102 11.57 3.63 5.07
N GLU A 103 12.25 3.94 6.17
CA GLU A 103 13.69 4.26 6.18
C GLU A 103 14.52 3.06 5.71
N GLN A 104 14.21 1.87 6.21
CA GLN A 104 14.85 0.64 5.75
C GLN A 104 14.55 0.36 4.28
N LEU A 105 13.32 0.67 3.80
CA LEU A 105 12.94 0.45 2.41
C LEU A 105 13.75 1.38 1.53
N TRP A 106 13.85 2.65 1.91
CA TRP A 106 14.65 3.63 1.21
C TRP A 106 16.13 3.20 1.12
N ALA A 107 16.72 2.76 2.23
CA ALA A 107 18.08 2.24 2.26
C ALA A 107 18.26 1.02 1.32
N HIS A 108 17.30 0.10 1.29
CA HIS A 108 17.32 -1.06 0.40
C HIS A 108 17.25 -0.64 -1.07
N LEU A 109 16.38 0.31 -1.41
CA LEU A 109 16.22 0.78 -2.78
C LEU A 109 17.50 1.42 -3.34
N GLN A 110 18.33 2.02 -2.47
CA GLN A 110 19.62 2.61 -2.84
C GLN A 110 20.73 1.56 -3.08
N ASP A 111 20.56 0.32 -2.60
CA ASP A 111 21.54 -0.76 -2.72
C ASP A 111 21.13 -1.77 -3.80
N GLU A 112 21.78 -1.68 -4.97
CA GLU A 112 21.51 -2.55 -6.12
C GLU A 112 21.86 -4.02 -5.90
N GLU A 113 22.70 -4.34 -4.91
CA GLU A 113 23.13 -5.72 -4.64
C GLU A 113 22.11 -6.50 -3.79
N GLN A 114 21.14 -5.82 -3.19
CA GLN A 114 20.18 -6.46 -2.31
C GLN A 114 19.11 -7.24 -3.07
N SER A 115 18.69 -8.35 -2.45
CA SER A 115 17.82 -9.34 -3.10
C SER A 115 16.40 -8.83 -3.30
N SER A 116 15.88 -8.95 -4.53
CA SER A 116 14.48 -8.69 -4.87
C SER A 116 13.47 -9.42 -3.99
N LYS A 117 13.80 -10.59 -3.43
CA LYS A 117 12.92 -11.30 -2.50
C LYS A 117 12.79 -10.58 -1.16
N GLY A 118 13.90 -10.08 -0.62
CA GLY A 118 13.90 -9.31 0.63
C GLY A 118 13.10 -8.02 0.49
N LEU A 119 13.25 -7.33 -0.64
CA LEU A 119 12.49 -6.12 -0.96
C LEU A 119 10.97 -6.37 -0.97
N GLN A 120 10.53 -7.50 -1.54
CA GLN A 120 9.11 -7.86 -1.56
C GLN A 120 8.54 -8.15 -0.16
N GLU A 121 9.29 -8.83 0.72
CA GLU A 121 8.84 -9.06 2.11
C GLU A 121 8.74 -7.75 2.88
N GLN A 122 9.70 -6.86 2.68
CA GLN A 122 9.74 -5.57 3.34
C GLN A 122 8.58 -4.68 2.91
N ILE A 123 8.31 -4.58 1.60
CA ILE A 123 7.14 -3.87 1.08
C ILE A 123 5.85 -4.46 1.65
N LEU A 124 5.72 -5.79 1.71
CA LEU A 124 4.54 -6.44 2.27
C LEU A 124 4.33 -6.10 3.75
N GLN A 125 5.40 -6.08 4.55
CA GLN A 125 5.33 -5.72 5.97
C GLN A 125 4.92 -4.26 6.15
N ILE A 126 5.52 -3.34 5.39
CA ILE A 126 5.16 -1.91 5.42
C ILE A 126 3.69 -1.72 5.09
N LEU A 127 3.19 -2.37 4.04
CA LEU A 127 1.78 -2.33 3.69
C LEU A 127 0.90 -2.85 4.82
N ALA A 128 1.29 -3.96 5.47
CA ALA A 128 0.56 -4.47 6.63
C ALA A 128 0.54 -3.47 7.79
N ASP A 129 1.65 -2.77 8.06
CA ASP A 129 1.74 -1.76 9.13
C ASP A 129 0.86 -0.52 8.87
N PHE A 130 0.58 -0.20 7.59
CA PHE A 130 -0.41 0.82 7.23
C PHE A 130 -1.84 0.29 7.34
N TRP A 131 -2.14 -0.88 6.78
CA TRP A 131 -3.49 -1.44 6.78
C TRP A 131 -4.00 -1.82 8.18
N MET A 132 -3.11 -2.30 9.05
CA MET A 132 -3.43 -2.77 10.39
C MET A 132 -3.15 -1.69 11.46
N GLN A 133 -2.94 -0.44 11.05
CA GLN A 133 -2.72 0.67 11.96
C GLN A 133 -3.89 0.82 12.93
N ARG A 134 -3.57 1.00 14.23
CA ARG A 134 -4.54 1.40 15.24
C ARG A 134 -4.64 2.92 15.28
N LEU A 135 -5.87 3.43 15.23
CA LEU A 135 -6.18 4.86 15.29
C LEU A 135 -7.07 5.12 16.51
N ASP A 136 -6.76 6.16 17.27
CA ASP A 136 -7.53 6.57 18.46
C ASP A 136 -8.59 7.62 18.09
N GLY A 137 -9.41 7.32 17.08
CA GLY A 137 -10.62 8.09 16.74
C GLY A 137 -10.62 8.72 15.35
N ASP A 138 -9.61 9.54 15.02
CA ASP A 138 -9.59 10.25 13.73
C ASP A 138 -9.04 9.35 12.60
N PRO A 139 -9.86 8.92 11.63
CA PRO A 139 -9.38 8.12 10.51
C PRO A 139 -8.39 8.90 9.61
N PHE A 140 -8.48 10.23 9.55
CA PHE A 140 -7.59 11.06 8.72
C PHE A 140 -6.19 11.21 9.31
N ALA A 141 -5.99 10.81 10.57
CA ALA A 141 -4.67 10.63 11.15
C ALA A 141 -3.91 9.42 10.56
N SER A 142 -4.58 8.57 9.77
CA SER A 142 -3.90 7.53 9.00
C SER A 142 -3.30 8.11 7.71
N PRO A 143 -2.00 7.85 7.44
CA PRO A 143 -1.37 8.25 6.18
C PRO A 143 -2.11 7.71 4.95
N LEU A 144 -2.67 6.50 5.06
CA LEU A 144 -3.43 5.86 3.98
C LEU A 144 -4.74 6.61 3.70
N TRP A 145 -5.52 6.93 4.74
CA TRP A 145 -6.76 7.68 4.58
C TRP A 145 -6.53 9.13 4.13
N HIS A 146 -5.47 9.77 4.63
CA HIS A 146 -5.05 11.07 4.13
C HIS A 146 -4.78 11.02 2.62
N PHE A 147 -4.01 10.03 2.17
CA PHE A 147 -3.70 9.85 0.75
C PHE A 147 -4.95 9.58 -0.11
N VAL A 148 -5.87 8.74 0.37
CA VAL A 148 -7.17 8.50 -0.29
C VAL A 148 -7.95 9.81 -0.44
N GLY A 149 -7.96 10.66 0.60
CA GLY A 149 -8.55 12.00 0.54
C GLY A 149 -7.89 12.92 -0.50
N MET A 150 -6.56 12.90 -0.62
CA MET A 150 -5.84 13.67 -1.65
C MET A 150 -6.15 13.22 -3.08
N LEU A 151 -6.42 11.93 -3.29
CA LEU A 151 -6.90 11.42 -4.58
C LEU A 151 -8.34 11.87 -4.88
N GLY A 152 -8.98 12.57 -3.95
CA GLY A 152 -10.39 12.91 -4.01
C GLY A 152 -11.27 11.67 -3.84
N ILE A 153 -10.80 10.52 -3.35
CA ILE A 153 -11.69 9.37 -3.22
C ILE A 153 -12.61 9.58 -2.01
N ASN A 154 -13.92 9.58 -2.24
CA ASN A 154 -14.93 9.63 -1.18
C ASN A 154 -14.88 8.33 -0.36
N GLY A 155 -14.62 8.44 0.94
CA GLY A 155 -14.49 7.30 1.85
C GLY A 155 -15.74 6.46 2.04
N GLU A 156 -16.94 6.98 1.75
CA GLU A 156 -18.20 6.24 1.85
C GLU A 156 -18.55 5.46 0.58
N THR A 157 -18.09 5.93 -0.59
CA THR A 157 -18.49 5.36 -1.89
C THR A 157 -17.33 4.73 -2.66
N GLY A 158 -16.08 5.00 -2.26
CA GLY A 158 -14.86 4.56 -2.97
C GLY A 158 -14.71 5.17 -4.37
N GLN A 159 -15.47 6.21 -4.70
CA GLN A 159 -15.43 6.90 -5.98
C GLN A 159 -14.60 8.18 -5.89
N LEU A 160 -13.94 8.56 -6.98
CA LEU A 160 -13.33 9.88 -7.11
C LEU A 160 -14.44 10.95 -6.99
N LEU A 161 -14.29 11.86 -6.04
CA LEU A 161 -14.95 13.16 -5.97
C LEU A 161 -14.61 13.81 -7.29
N VAL A 162 -15.61 13.83 -8.18
CA VAL A 162 -15.48 14.38 -9.52
C VAL A 162 -15.02 15.84 -9.39
N THR A 163 -13.74 16.10 -9.63
CA THR A 163 -13.29 17.46 -9.98
C THR A 163 -13.66 17.63 -11.45
N ASN A 164 -14.87 18.12 -11.68
CA ASN A 164 -15.19 18.79 -12.94
C ASN A 164 -14.37 20.08 -12.95
N ASP A 165 -13.31 20.12 -13.75
CA ASP A 165 -12.85 21.38 -14.34
C ASP A 165 -13.86 21.84 -15.40
#